data_AF-A0A7R9BV43-F1
#
_entry.id   AF-A0A7R9BV43-F1
#
_cell.length_a   1.000
_cell.length_b   1.000
_cell.length_c   1.000
_cell.angle_alpha   90.00
_cell.angle_beta   90.00
_cell.angle_gamma   90.00
#
_symmetry.space_group_name_H-M   'P 1'
#
loop_
_entity.id
_entity.type
_entity.pdbx_description
1 polymer ?
#
loop_
_entity_poly.entity_id
_entity_poly.type
_entity_poly.pdbx_seq_one_letter_code
_entity_poly.pdbx_strand_id
1 'polypeptide(L)'
;MDSKPAKAKEQLAPVGKRSTRVKGPAPKKVGRPRNYALVPGLMRFSKARMYQRKALYKRIKHGERPALKKTRSPRFIKKDVGSGNAKGVRNVRVKKHPKIVHP
;
A
#
# COMPACT_ATOMS: atom_id res chain seq x y z
N MET A 1 14.49 57.87 -42.60
CA MET A 1 13.07 57.47 -42.69
C MET A 1 13.02 55.96 -42.51
N ASP A 2 13.16 55.61 -41.24
CA ASP A 2 13.21 54.25 -40.72
C ASP A 2 11.80 53.68 -40.63
N SER A 3 11.61 52.44 -41.08
CA SER A 3 10.74 51.46 -40.40
C SER A 3 10.72 50.13 -41.16
N LYS A 4 11.41 49.13 -40.58
CA LYS A 4 11.16 47.71 -40.87
C LYS A 4 9.84 47.32 -40.17
N PRO A 5 8.90 46.62 -40.82
CA PRO A 5 7.71 46.13 -40.13
C PRO A 5 8.07 44.98 -39.18
N ALA A 6 7.70 45.14 -37.91
CA ALA A 6 7.92 44.18 -36.85
C ALA A 6 7.16 42.87 -37.10
N LYS A 7 7.90 41.76 -37.16
CA LYS A 7 7.32 40.41 -37.21
C LYS A 7 6.79 40.07 -35.81
N ALA A 8 5.50 39.80 -35.74
CA ALA A 8 4.76 39.50 -34.53
C ALA A 8 5.38 38.34 -33.74
N LYS A 9 5.52 38.53 -32.42
CA LYS A 9 5.89 37.47 -31.48
C LYS A 9 4.69 36.55 -31.31
N GLU A 10 4.73 35.40 -31.97
CA GLU A 10 3.82 34.29 -31.70
C GLU A 10 4.08 33.79 -30.28
N GLN A 11 3.07 33.95 -29.41
CA GLN A 11 3.11 33.50 -28.03
C GLN A 11 2.97 31.98 -28.01
N LEU A 12 4.06 31.26 -27.77
CA LEU A 12 4.01 29.84 -27.44
C LEU A 12 3.31 29.65 -26.09
N ALA A 13 2.11 29.09 -26.13
CA ALA A 13 1.36 28.67 -24.95
C ALA A 13 2.20 27.71 -24.09
N PRO A 14 2.12 27.76 -22.74
CA PRO A 14 2.90 26.89 -21.89
C PRO A 14 2.48 25.44 -22.09
N VAL A 15 3.42 24.61 -22.55
CA VAL A 15 3.33 23.15 -22.63
C VAL A 15 2.72 22.62 -21.34
N GLY A 16 1.52 22.06 -21.45
CA GLY A 16 0.80 21.48 -20.33
C GLY A 16 1.68 20.49 -19.58
N LYS A 17 1.90 20.76 -18.28
CA LYS A 17 2.62 19.88 -17.36
C LYS A 17 1.91 18.52 -17.36
N ARG A 18 2.49 17.53 -18.04
CA ARG A 18 2.05 16.13 -17.96
C ARG A 18 2.18 15.70 -16.51
N SER A 19 1.05 15.38 -15.89
CA SER A 19 0.97 14.79 -14.56
C SER A 19 1.94 13.61 -14.46
N THR A 20 3.00 13.77 -13.69
CA THR A 20 3.86 12.65 -13.29
C THR A 20 3.08 11.81 -12.29
N ARG A 21 2.25 10.91 -12.81
CA ARG A 21 1.62 9.86 -12.00
C ARG A 21 2.76 9.10 -11.31
N VAL A 22 2.93 9.35 -10.01
CA VAL A 22 3.91 8.65 -9.17
C VAL A 22 3.56 7.17 -9.26
N LYS A 23 4.41 6.43 -9.97
CA LYS A 23 4.29 4.99 -10.16
C LYS A 23 4.47 4.36 -8.78
N GLY A 24 3.38 3.87 -8.20
CA GLY A 24 3.41 3.11 -6.94
C GLY A 24 4.41 1.96 -7.02
N PRO A 25 4.86 1.43 -5.87
CA PRO A 25 5.89 0.39 -5.84
C PRO A 25 5.50 -0.78 -6.73
N ALA A 26 6.39 -1.14 -7.66
CA ALA A 26 6.15 -2.24 -8.59
C ALA A 26 5.85 -3.53 -7.81
N PRO A 27 4.90 -4.38 -8.28
CA PRO A 27 4.57 -5.61 -7.59
C PRO A 27 5.82 -6.47 -7.46
N LYS A 28 6.10 -6.95 -6.24
CA LYS A 28 7.21 -7.87 -5.99
C LYS A 28 6.96 -9.12 -6.83
N LYS A 29 7.87 -9.42 -7.76
CA LYS A 29 7.82 -10.63 -8.58
C LYS A 29 7.98 -11.83 -7.64
N VAL A 30 6.87 -12.51 -7.32
CA VAL A 30 6.89 -13.71 -6.50
C VAL A 30 7.47 -14.85 -7.34
N GLY A 31 8.51 -15.51 -6.84
CA GLY A 31 9.13 -16.64 -7.54
C GLY A 31 8.22 -17.87 -7.59
N ARG A 32 8.49 -18.78 -8.54
CA ARG A 32 7.79 -20.07 -8.64
C ARG A 32 8.07 -20.94 -7.40
N PRO A 33 7.10 -21.76 -6.94
CA PRO A 33 7.33 -22.68 -5.83
C PRO A 33 8.38 -23.73 -6.21
N ARG A 34 9.30 -24.03 -5.29
CA ARG A 34 10.34 -25.06 -5.50
C ARG A 34 9.81 -26.50 -5.45
N ASN A 35 8.59 -26.70 -4.94
CA ASN A 35 7.91 -27.98 -4.85
C ASN A 35 6.64 -27.91 -5.71
N TYR A 36 6.37 -28.96 -6.49
CA TYR A 36 5.22 -29.04 -7.38
C TYR A 36 4.36 -30.26 -7.03
N ALA A 37 3.06 -30.14 -7.27
CA ALA A 37 2.10 -31.22 -7.03
C ALA A 37 2.31 -32.32 -8.08
N LEU A 38 2.29 -33.58 -7.65
CA LEU A 38 2.17 -34.73 -8.54
C LEU A 38 0.70 -35.06 -8.75
N VAL A 39 -0.05 -35.06 -7.65
CA VAL A 39 -1.50 -35.29 -7.55
C VAL A 39 -2.05 -34.20 -6.61
N PRO A 40 -3.31 -33.76 -6.73
CA PRO A 40 -3.90 -32.85 -5.75
C PRO A 40 -3.68 -33.32 -4.31
N GLY A 41 -3.13 -32.46 -3.46
CA GLY A 41 -2.81 -32.80 -2.07
C GLY A 41 -1.45 -33.48 -1.84
N LEU A 42 -0.82 -34.05 -2.88
CA LEU A 42 0.50 -34.67 -2.77
C LEU A 42 1.59 -33.89 -3.52
N MET A 43 2.55 -33.39 -2.74
CA MET A 43 3.71 -32.68 -3.26
C MET A 43 4.86 -33.63 -3.59
N ARG A 44 5.67 -33.34 -4.61
CA ARG A 44 6.80 -34.20 -5.01
C ARG A 44 7.85 -34.38 -3.92
N PHE A 45 8.22 -33.30 -3.23
CA PHE A 45 9.30 -33.33 -2.24
C PHE A 45 8.78 -33.33 -0.81
N SER A 46 9.41 -34.15 0.04
CA SER A 46 9.16 -34.19 1.48
C SER A 46 9.61 -32.90 2.19
N LYS A 47 9.14 -32.72 3.43
CA LYS A 47 9.45 -31.56 4.28
C LYS A 47 10.95 -31.41 4.54
N ALA A 48 11.65 -32.50 4.86
CA ALA A 48 13.09 -32.50 5.12
C ALA A 48 13.91 -32.08 3.90
N ARG A 49 13.59 -32.62 2.71
CA ARG A 49 14.27 -32.23 1.48
C ARG A 49 14.02 -30.75 1.12
N MET A 50 12.81 -30.26 1.38
CA MET A 50 12.46 -28.86 1.19
C MET A 50 13.16 -27.91 2.16
N TYR A 51 13.43 -28.35 3.40
CA TYR A 51 14.20 -27.58 4.38
C TYR A 51 15.62 -27.27 3.87
N GLN A 52 16.29 -28.29 3.32
CA GLN A 52 17.62 -28.15 2.73
C GLN A 52 17.60 -27.34 1.43
N ARG A 53 16.68 -27.64 0.50
CA ARG A 53 16.58 -26.91 -0.79
C ARG A 53 16.22 -25.43 -0.63
N LYS A 54 15.43 -25.08 0.39
CA LYS A 54 15.14 -23.68 0.72
C LYS A 54 16.26 -23.03 1.53
N ALA A 55 17.28 -23.79 1.93
CA ALA A 55 18.35 -23.38 2.84
C ALA A 55 17.79 -22.72 4.10
N LEU A 56 16.70 -23.27 4.65
CA LEU A 56 16.02 -22.68 5.80
C LEU A 56 16.94 -22.64 7.03
N TYR A 57 17.86 -23.59 7.18
CA TYR A 57 18.88 -23.60 8.23
C TYR A 57 19.76 -22.33 8.24
N LYS A 58 19.96 -21.66 7.10
CA LYS A 58 20.68 -20.36 7.02
C LYS A 58 19.75 -19.16 7.15
N ARG A 59 18.51 -19.29 6.64
CA ARG A 59 17.55 -18.17 6.50
C ARG A 59 16.72 -17.93 7.74
N ILE A 60 16.39 -19.00 8.46
CA ILE A 60 15.73 -18.91 9.77
C ILE A 60 16.82 -18.48 10.74
N LYS A 61 17.00 -17.16 10.88
CA LYS A 61 17.77 -16.63 11.99
C LYS A 61 17.03 -16.99 13.28
N HIS A 62 17.68 -17.79 14.12
CA HIS A 62 17.27 -18.01 15.51
C HIS A 62 17.72 -16.77 16.29
N GLY A 63 16.77 -15.99 16.75
CA GLY A 63 16.99 -14.72 17.42
C GLY A 63 15.65 -14.03 17.67
N GLU A 64 15.64 -13.07 18.59
CA GLU A 64 14.47 -12.28 18.96
C GLU A 64 13.90 -11.58 17.73
N ARG A 65 12.96 -12.23 17.05
CA ARG A 65 12.14 -11.55 16.06
C ARG A 65 11.31 -10.57 16.86
N PRO A 66 11.47 -9.25 16.68
CA PRO A 66 10.53 -8.32 17.30
C PRO A 66 9.16 -8.78 16.84
N ALA A 67 8.29 -9.14 17.80
CA ALA A 67 6.95 -9.58 17.48
C ALA A 67 6.36 -8.54 16.53
N LEU A 68 5.96 -8.96 15.32
CA LEU A 68 5.33 -8.05 14.39
C LEU A 68 4.08 -7.51 15.09
N LYS A 69 4.20 -6.30 15.65
CA LYS A 69 3.08 -5.59 16.24
C LYS A 69 2.12 -5.37 15.08
N LYS A 70 1.06 -6.18 15.04
CA LYS A 70 0.02 -6.07 14.01
C LYS A 70 -0.43 -4.61 14.02
N THR A 71 -0.30 -3.94 12.88
CA THR A 71 -0.79 -2.57 12.71
C THR A 71 -2.31 -2.60 12.92
N ARG A 72 -2.75 -2.21 14.12
CA ARG A 72 -4.18 -2.14 14.43
C ARG A 72 -4.73 -0.88 13.78
N SER A 73 -5.77 -1.02 12.96
CA SER A 73 -6.53 0.13 12.49
C SER A 73 -7.07 0.94 13.69
N PRO A 74 -7.05 2.28 13.65
CA PRO A 74 -7.53 3.09 14.75
C PRO A 74 -9.01 2.83 15.01
N ARG A 75 -9.39 2.73 16.28
CA ARG A 75 -10.80 2.51 16.68
C ARG A 75 -11.65 3.77 16.52
N PHE A 76 -11.02 4.94 16.57
CA PHE A 76 -11.64 6.26 16.51
C PHE A 76 -10.98 7.12 15.44
N ILE A 77 -11.78 7.90 14.71
CA ILE A 77 -11.35 8.91 13.74
C ILE A 77 -11.75 10.28 14.29
N LYS A 78 -10.84 11.24 14.24
CA LYS A 78 -11.10 12.66 14.50
C LYS A 78 -11.86 13.23 13.29
N LYS A 79 -13.08 13.72 13.52
CA LYS A 79 -13.88 14.42 12.52
C LYS A 79 -14.18 15.82 13.02
N ASP A 80 -13.93 16.81 12.17
CA ASP A 80 -14.27 18.19 12.50
C ASP A 80 -15.79 18.35 12.60
N VAL A 81 -16.22 19.17 13.55
CA VAL A 81 -17.61 19.60 13.65
C VAL A 81 -17.79 20.70 12.61
N GLY A 82 -18.72 20.52 11.67
CA GLY A 82 -18.96 21.47 10.58
C GLY A 82 -19.17 22.91 11.07
N SER A 83 -18.81 23.85 10.20
CA SER A 83 -18.74 25.31 10.42
C SER A 83 -19.96 25.88 11.15
N GLY A 84 -19.74 26.38 12.35
CA GLY A 84 -20.70 27.03 13.24
C GLY A 84 -20.04 27.34 14.59
N ASN A 85 -20.83 27.68 15.60
CA ASN A 85 -20.34 28.10 16.93
C ASN A 85 -19.68 26.97 17.75
N ALA A 86 -19.67 25.73 17.24
CA ALA A 86 -19.04 24.58 17.87
C ALA A 86 -17.60 24.40 17.36
N LYS A 87 -16.65 25.12 17.97
CA LYS A 87 -15.21 24.91 17.71
C LYS A 87 -14.76 23.61 18.37
N GLY A 88 -14.71 22.50 17.64
CA GLY A 88 -14.25 21.23 18.21
C GLY A 88 -14.10 20.07 17.23
N VAL A 89 -13.27 19.10 17.62
CA VAL A 89 -13.06 17.84 16.91
C VAL A 89 -13.82 16.73 17.63
N ARG A 90 -14.66 15.98 16.91
CA ARG A 90 -15.36 14.80 17.43
C ARG A 90 -14.58 13.52 17.17
N ASN A 91 -14.37 12.72 18.22
CA ASN A 91 -13.85 11.37 18.08
C ASN A 91 -15.00 10.39 17.74
N VAL A 92 -15.04 9.91 16.50
CA VAL A 92 -16.08 9.00 16.01
C VAL A 92 -15.53 7.59 15.85
N ARG A 93 -16.25 6.59 16.39
CA ARG A 93 -15.89 5.17 16.21
C ARG A 93 -16.05 4.73 14.77
N VAL A 94 -15.09 3.96 14.26
CA VAL A 94 -15.16 3.38 12.91
C VAL A 94 -16.29 2.36 12.80
N LYS A 95 -16.44 1.50 13.81
CA LYS A 95 -17.52 0.52 13.92
C LYS A 95 -18.41 0.89 15.11
N LYS A 96 -19.70 1.15 14.84
CA LYS A 96 -20.71 1.42 15.86
C LYS A 96 -21.16 0.11 16.53
N HIS A 97 -21.63 0.20 17.76
CA HIS A 97 -22.25 -0.95 18.44
C HIS A 97 -23.58 -1.31 17.76
N PRO A 98 -23.98 -2.59 17.80
CA PRO A 98 -25.32 -2.98 17.39
C PRO A 98 -26.35 -2.25 18.26
N LYS A 99 -27.46 -1.84 17.65
CA LYS A 99 -28.52 -1.10 18.34
C LYS A 99 -29.33 -2.00 19.27
N ILE A 100 -29.44 -3.27 18.91
CA ILE A 100 -30.17 -4.29 19.65
C ILE A 100 -29.15 -5.38 19.96
N VAL A 101 -29.02 -5.69 21.25
CA VAL A 101 -28.32 -6.88 21.73
C VAL A 101 -29.44 -7.78 22.21
N HIS A 102 -29.61 -8.94 21.58
CA HIS A 102 -30.54 -9.94 22.11
C HIS A 102 -30.03 -10.39 23.49
N PRO A 103 -30.92 -10.56 24.49
CA PRO A 103 -30.54 -11.03 25.81
C PRO A 103 -29.89 -12.42 25.76
#